data_AF-A0A7Y2TGR1-F1
#
_entry.id   AF-A0A7Y2TGR1-F1
#
_cell.length_a   1.000
_cell.length_b   1.000
_cell.length_c   1.000
_cell.angle_alpha   90.00
_cell.angle_beta   90.00
_cell.angle_gamma   90.00
#
_symmetry.space_group_name_H-M   'P 1'
#
loop_
_entity.id
_entity.type
_entity.pdbx_description
1 polymer ?
#
loop_
_entity_poly.entity_id
_entity_poly.type
_entity_poly.pdbx_seq_one_letter_code
_entity_poly.pdbx_strand_id
1 'polypeptide(L)'
;IEELNRLPAALFIIDIRREHIAVKEAQKLNIPIFAIVDTNSDPTKVDFPIPGNDDSAKSIEILTREVADAIAEGLAERNKAKEQAKKEKEAQDAAAAEQAEPQA
;
A
#
# COMPACT_ATOMS: atom_id res chain seq x y z
N ILE A 1 -0.71 -15.16 -6.47
CA ILE A 1 -1.82 -14.54 -7.24
C ILE A 1 -3.16 -15.10 -6.81
N GLU A 2 -3.25 -16.40 -6.45
CA GLU A 2 -4.51 -17.04 -6.04
C GLU A 2 -5.27 -16.34 -4.90
N GLU A 3 -4.56 -15.66 -4.00
CA GLU A 3 -5.16 -14.91 -2.89
C GLU A 3 -5.68 -13.50 -3.29
N LEU A 4 -5.38 -13.02 -4.50
CA LEU A 4 -5.79 -11.69 -4.97
C LEU A 4 -7.23 -11.74 -5.52
N ASN A 5 -8.19 -11.29 -4.72
CA ASN A 5 -9.61 -11.20 -5.10
C ASN A 5 -9.95 -9.98 -5.99
N ARG A 6 -9.00 -9.07 -6.18
CA ARG A 6 -9.15 -7.86 -7.00
C ARG A 6 -7.79 -7.39 -7.48
N LEU A 7 -7.79 -6.46 -8.43
CA LEU A 7 -6.56 -5.81 -8.89
C LEU A 7 -5.81 -5.18 -7.70
N PRO A 8 -4.47 -5.30 -7.67
CA PRO A 8 -3.66 -4.73 -6.61
C PRO A 8 -3.74 -3.20 -6.64
N ALA A 9 -3.69 -2.58 -5.46
CA ALA A 9 -3.75 -1.13 -5.33
C ALA A 9 -2.40 -0.44 -5.59
N ALA A 10 -1.30 -1.19 -5.50
CA ALA A 10 0.06 -0.76 -5.79
C ALA A 10 0.92 -2.01 -6.09
N LEU A 11 2.04 -1.82 -6.80
CA LEU A 11 3.03 -2.86 -7.02
C LEU A 11 4.39 -2.43 -6.47
N PHE A 12 5.09 -3.40 -5.88
CA PHE A 12 6.49 -3.28 -5.50
C PHE A 12 7.35 -4.14 -6.43
N ILE A 13 8.24 -3.52 -7.20
CA ILE A 13 9.03 -4.18 -8.26
C ILE A 13 10.52 -4.11 -7.93
N ILE A 14 11.22 -5.22 -8.14
CA ILE A 14 12.68 -5.31 -8.04
C ILE A 14 13.23 -5.38 -9.47
N ASP A 15 14.25 -4.58 -9.78
CA ASP A 15 14.86 -4.49 -11.12
C ASP A 15 13.84 -4.16 -12.23
N ILE A 16 13.55 -2.86 -12.39
CA ILE A 16 12.62 -2.38 -13.43
C ILE A 16 13.10 -2.59 -14.86
N ARG A 17 14.40 -2.83 -15.06
CA ARG A 17 14.97 -3.08 -16.38
C ARG A 17 14.66 -4.51 -16.81
N ARG A 18 14.79 -5.49 -15.91
CA ARG A 18 14.37 -6.88 -16.17
C ARG A 18 12.85 -6.98 -16.21
N GLU A 19 12.15 -6.40 -15.25
CA GLU A 19 10.68 -6.48 -15.10
C GLU A 19 9.91 -5.40 -15.88
N HIS A 20 10.42 -5.03 -17.05
CA HIS A 20 9.85 -4.00 -17.92
C HIS A 20 8.42 -4.29 -18.40
N ILE A 21 8.00 -5.56 -18.46
CA ILE A 21 6.62 -5.94 -18.82
C ILE A 21 5.67 -5.57 -17.67
N ALA A 22 6.02 -5.93 -16.43
CA ALA A 22 5.23 -5.60 -15.24
C ALA A 22 5.06 -4.07 -15.10
N VAL A 23 6.12 -3.30 -15.33
CA VAL A 23 6.06 -1.82 -15.33
C VAL A 23 5.07 -1.30 -16.37
N LYS A 24 5.13 -1.81 -17.61
CA LYS A 24 4.22 -1.39 -18.69
C LYS A 24 2.76 -1.76 -18.42
N GLU A 25 2.51 -2.94 -17.85
CA GLU A 25 1.16 -3.37 -17.51
C GLU A 25 0.58 -2.55 -16.36
N ALA A 26 1.39 -2.29 -15.33
CA ALA A 26 1.02 -1.44 -14.21
C ALA A 26 0.66 -0.01 -14.67
N GLN A 27 1.48 0.58 -15.54
CA GLN A 27 1.21 1.90 -16.12
C GLN A 27 -0.09 1.92 -16.94
N LYS A 28 -0.37 0.87 -17.72
CA LYS A 28 -1.62 0.75 -18.49
C LYS A 28 -2.86 0.63 -17.61
N LEU A 29 -2.73 -0.05 -16.47
CA LEU A 29 -3.81 -0.25 -15.50
C LEU A 29 -3.89 0.88 -14.47
N ASN A 30 -3.06 1.92 -14.59
CA ASN A 30 -2.94 3.03 -13.64
C ASN A 30 -2.69 2.56 -12.20
N ILE A 31 -1.91 1.48 -12.04
CA ILE A 31 -1.50 0.95 -10.73
C ILE A 31 -0.19 1.65 -10.34
N PRO A 32 -0.12 2.32 -9.18
CA PRO A 32 1.08 3.02 -8.74
C PRO A 32 2.22 2.04 -8.46
N ILE A 33 3.43 2.43 -8.86
CA ILE A 33 4.62 1.58 -8.85
C ILE A 33 5.64 2.12 -7.85
N PHE A 34 6.03 1.27 -6.91
CA PHE A 34 7.18 1.42 -6.05
C PHE A 34 8.26 0.47 -6.56
N ALA A 35 9.50 0.93 -6.76
CA ALA A 35 10.52 0.03 -7.26
C ALA A 35 11.93 0.39 -6.82
N ILE A 36 12.78 -0.62 -6.70
CA ILE A 36 14.22 -0.44 -6.52
C ILE A 36 14.82 -0.06 -7.87
N VAL A 37 15.58 1.03 -7.90
CA VAL A 37 16.24 1.55 -9.10
C VAL A 37 17.75 1.57 -8.87
N ASP A 38 18.46 0.77 -9.65
CA ASP A 38 19.93 0.79 -9.72
C ASP A 38 20.43 1.72 -10.86
N THR A 39 21.75 1.91 -10.93
CA THR A 39 22.48 2.75 -11.90
C THR A 39 22.10 2.53 -13.37
N ASN A 40 21.64 1.33 -13.73
CA ASN A 40 21.31 0.95 -15.10
C ASN A 40 19.81 1.09 -15.45
N SER A 41 19.02 1.56 -14.49
CA SER A 41 17.56 1.63 -14.55
C SER A 41 17.08 3.08 -14.63
N ASP A 42 15.95 3.29 -15.30
CA ASP A 42 15.40 4.63 -15.56
C ASP A 42 14.32 4.97 -14.52
N PRO A 43 14.60 5.87 -13.56
CA PRO A 43 13.68 6.18 -12.46
C PRO A 43 12.40 6.90 -12.93
N THR A 44 12.37 7.45 -14.15
CA THR A 44 11.20 8.18 -14.67
C THR A 44 10.02 7.27 -15.00
N LYS A 45 10.25 5.95 -15.04
CA LYS A 45 9.22 4.94 -15.33
C LYS A 45 8.46 4.47 -14.09
N VAL A 46 8.86 4.95 -12.91
CA VAL A 46 8.35 4.53 -11.61
C VAL A 46 7.82 5.75 -10.88
N ASP A 47 6.68 5.62 -10.20
CA ASP A 47 6.08 6.73 -9.46
C ASP A 47 6.88 7.04 -8.17
N PHE A 48 7.31 5.98 -7.49
CA PHE A 48 8.08 6.04 -6.25
C PHE A 48 9.39 5.25 -6.37
N PRO A 49 10.43 5.83 -6.99
CA PRO A 49 11.72 5.17 -7.15
C PRO A 49 12.52 5.15 -5.84
N ILE A 50 13.06 3.99 -5.49
CA ILE A 50 13.92 3.77 -4.33
C ILE A 50 15.34 3.48 -4.86
N PRO A 51 16.30 4.42 -4.73
CA PRO A 51 17.66 4.18 -5.21
C PRO A 51 18.32 3.08 -4.36
N GLY A 52 18.80 2.02 -5.01
CA GLY A 52 19.39 0.88 -4.31
C GLY A 52 19.98 -0.15 -5.26
N ASN A 53 20.75 -1.08 -4.69
CA ASN A 53 21.34 -2.18 -5.45
C ASN A 53 20.34 -3.34 -5.56
N ASP A 54 19.93 -3.69 -6.77
CA ASP A 54 18.99 -4.77 -7.08
C ASP A 54 19.68 -6.10 -7.44
N ASP A 55 21.01 -6.14 -7.62
CA ASP A 55 21.73 -7.39 -7.91
C ASP A 55 22.08 -8.20 -6.64
N SER A 56 22.04 -7.56 -5.45
CA SER A 56 22.43 -8.21 -4.19
C SER A 56 21.24 -8.74 -3.42
N ALA A 57 21.25 -10.05 -3.15
CA ALA A 57 20.23 -10.69 -2.30
C ALA A 57 20.11 -10.02 -0.92
N LYS A 58 21.23 -9.60 -0.32
CA LYS A 58 21.23 -8.92 0.99
C LYS A 58 20.56 -7.54 0.91
N SER A 59 20.82 -6.79 -0.17
CA SER A 59 20.20 -5.49 -0.40
C SER A 59 18.68 -5.62 -0.59
N ILE A 60 18.27 -6.57 -1.44
CA ILE A 60 16.86 -6.90 -1.65
C ILE A 60 16.18 -7.30 -0.34
N GLU A 61 16.80 -8.17 0.45
CA GLU A 61 16.24 -8.64 1.72
C GLU A 61 15.99 -7.48 2.69
N ILE A 62 16.98 -6.59 2.86
CA ILE A 62 16.86 -5.43 3.74
C ILE A 62 15.73 -4.51 3.27
N LEU A 63 15.71 -4.16 1.99
CA LEU A 63 14.72 -3.23 1.43
C LEU A 63 13.31 -3.83 1.47
N THR A 64 13.17 -5.10 1.09
CA THR A 64 11.87 -5.79 1.09
C THR A 64 11.34 -5.95 2.50
N ARG A 65 12.21 -6.23 3.47
CA ARG A 65 11.83 -6.33 4.89
C ARG A 65 11.34 -4.99 5.41
N GLU A 66 12.07 -3.91 5.18
CA GLU A 66 11.67 -2.56 5.63
C GLU A 66 10.31 -2.16 5.04
N VAL A 67 10.10 -2.44 3.75
CA VAL A 67 8.82 -2.20 3.08
C VAL A 67 7.70 -3.07 3.67
N ALA A 68 7.96 -4.34 3.96
CA ALA A 68 6.99 -5.24 4.58
C ALA A 68 6.60 -4.78 5.99
N ASP A 69 7.58 -4.35 6.80
CA ASP A 69 7.37 -3.84 8.15
C ASP A 69 6.52 -2.54 8.09
N ALA A 70 6.84 -1.61 7.18
CA ALA A 70 6.04 -0.40 6.97
C ALA A 70 4.59 -0.71 6.53
N ILE A 71 4.37 -1.72 5.68
CA ILE A 71 3.03 -2.16 5.28
C ILE A 71 2.28 -2.74 6.49
N ALA A 72 2.94 -3.55 7.32
CA ALA A 72 2.34 -4.14 8.51
C ALA A 72 1.91 -3.05 9.53
N GLU A 73 2.76 -2.05 9.76
CA GLU A 73 2.45 -0.90 10.59
C GLU A 73 1.26 -0.10 10.05
N GLY A 74 1.27 0.25 8.77
CA GLY A 74 0.17 0.97 8.13
C GLY A 74 -1.16 0.20 8.16
N LEU A 75 -1.13 -1.13 8.06
CA LEU A 75 -2.32 -1.97 8.22
C LEU A 75 -2.83 -1.97 9.66
N ALA A 76 -1.94 -2.02 10.65
CA ALA A 76 -2.30 -1.97 12.07
C ALA A 76 -2.95 -0.61 12.43
N GLU A 77 -2.39 0.50 11.96
CA GLU A 77 -2.94 1.83 12.15
C GLU A 77 -4.32 1.98 11.50
N ARG A 78 -4.45 1.54 10.25
CA ARG A 78 -5.73 1.55 9.53
C ARG A 78 -6.81 0.76 10.26
N ASN A 79 -6.46 -0.37 10.86
CA ASN A 79 -7.41 -1.18 11.61
C ASN A 79 -7.86 -0.48 12.90
N LYS A 80 -6.93 0.14 13.64
CA LYS A 80 -7.24 0.96 14.83
C LYS A 80 -8.16 2.13 14.48
N ALA A 81 -7.85 2.86 13.41
CA ALA A 81 -8.66 3.99 12.95
C ALA A 81 -10.09 3.56 12.56
N LYS A 82 -10.25 2.41 11.89
CA LYS A 82 -11.57 1.84 11.58
C LYS A 82 -12.36 1.48 12.83
N GLU A 83 -11.71 0.91 13.83
CA GLU A 83 -12.36 0.54 15.09
C GLU A 83 -12.82 1.78 15.87
N GLN A 84 -11.99 2.83 15.92
CA GLN A 84 -12.35 4.11 16.52
C GLN A 84 -13.51 4.77 15.77
N ALA A 85 -13.44 4.85 14.44
CA ALA A 85 -14.52 5.41 13.63
C ALA A 85 -15.85 4.62 13.81
N LYS A 86 -15.79 3.30 14.01
CA LYS A 86 -16.97 2.49 14.31
C LYS A 86 -17.57 2.84 15.67
N LYS A 87 -16.72 2.97 16.71
CA LYS A 87 -17.15 3.36 18.07
C LYS A 87 -17.74 4.77 18.11
N GLU A 88 -17.12 5.72 17.40
CA GLU A 88 -17.62 7.09 17.28
C GLU A 88 -18.96 7.14 16.55
N LYS A 89 -19.11 6.36 15.48
CA LYS A 89 -20.38 6.25 14.75
C LYS A 89 -21.48 5.60 15.60
N GLU A 90 -21.16 4.53 16.32
CA GLU A 90 -22.11 3.89 17.26
C GLU A 90 -22.50 4.82 18.41
N ALA A 91 -21.57 5.64 18.92
CA ALA A 91 -21.85 6.64 19.95
C ALA A 91 -22.70 7.81 19.41
N GLN A 92 -22.48 8.24 18.16
CA GLN A 92 -23.29 9.26 17.50
C GLN A 92 -24.70 8.73 17.17
N ASP A 93 -24.82 7.50 16.69
CA ASP A 93 -26.10 6.85 16.41
C ASP A 93 -26.90 6.63 17.72
N ALA A 94 -26.24 6.27 18.82
CA ALA A 94 -26.87 6.16 20.15
C ALA A 94 -27.31 7.51 20.71
N ALA A 95 -26.47 8.56 20.60
CA ALA A 95 -26.81 9.91 21.03
C ALA A 95 -27.94 10.54 20.19
N ALA A 96 -28.00 10.23 18.89
CA ALA A 96 -29.07 10.67 18.00
C ALA A 96 -30.40 9.96 18.30
N ALA A 97 -30.37 8.68 18.72
CA ALA A 97 -31.55 7.95 19.16
C ALA A 97 -32.10 8.49 20.50
N GLU A 98 -31.22 8.84 21.45
CA GLU A 98 -31.61 9.40 22.75
C GLU A 98 -32.16 10.84 22.63
N GLN A 99 -31.70 11.63 21.64
CA GLN A 99 -32.22 12.97 21.34
C GLN A 99 -33.52 12.97 20.53
N ALA A 100 -33.94 11.84 19.95
CA ALA A 100 -35.20 11.70 19.23
C ALA A 100 -36.39 11.34 20.15
N GLU A 101 -36.13 11.00 21.43
CA GLU A 101 -37.14 10.63 22.43
C GLU A 101 -37.49 11.68 23.53
N PRO A 102 -37.28 13.01 23.42
CA PRO A 102 -37.90 13.95 24.35
C PRO A 102 -39.10 14.64 23.71
N GLN A 103 -40.30 14.03 23.86
CA GLN A 103 -41.59 14.69 24.18
C GLN A 103 -42.76 13.74 23.89
N ALA A 104 -43.28 13.11 24.93
CA ALA A 104 -44.68 12.70 25.05
C ALA A 104 -45.11 12.87 26.51
#